data_AF-A0A8S1XMU8-F1
#
_entry.id   AF-A0A8S1XMU8-F1
#
_cell.length_a   1.000
_cell.length_b   1.000
_cell.length_c   1.000
_cell.angle_alpha   90.00
_cell.angle_beta   90.00
_cell.angle_gamma   90.00
#
_symmetry.space_group_name_H-M   'P 1'
#
loop_
_entity.id
_entity.type
_entity.pdbx_description
1 polymer ?
#
loop_
_entity_poly.entity_id
_entity_poly.type
_entity_poly.pdbx_seq_one_letter_code
_entity_poly.pdbx_strand_id
1 'polypeptide(L)'
;MNKNIENKKNNIHIYEQKGIFSKIKQIIVILIGEIRGSFKYLRIGIQNNIHDINFYQEKAITYFTICQLKNLVEQKMLKMFHLIFQNVSDQDEYLQGRELMIKLELLQYSNNINLEKQLNFGIKEFKIIKTNSIKSFYTLNNGIINNEGWREIADCWGQGITYNKNDYSFYLEKVQALEQLEEYQEILECLNLGLKHNKYQLLLYRKKGEILEKMGKDQEIIDNYDQAISIMVHPGIYEEKAIALTKQQKWKEVIQFCNCDKQKLNNYFFLVKIQIQALSELNEQDQLIKLCNEFIHKNDMYIYKFKAQALFKQGLFEQVIESWDEAIKKNEKVQEFYVEKIKALNDQNRYPEAIQNCNLVINLQLDNQIEIQNWKMNILEKQSNIREALKISRIIGTIRKIYQKQI
;
A
#
# COMPACT_ATOMS: atom_id res chain seq x y z
N MET A 1 47.94 42.13 52.36
CA MET A 1 47.05 41.37 51.44
C MET A 1 45.82 40.76 52.12
N ASN A 2 45.87 40.33 53.39
CA ASN A 2 44.87 39.38 53.95
C ASN A 2 43.40 39.84 53.97
N LYS A 3 43.08 41.14 54.10
CA LYS A 3 41.67 41.63 54.10
C LYS A 3 40.88 41.30 52.82
N ASN A 4 41.54 40.99 51.70
CA ASN A 4 40.86 40.57 50.46
C ASN A 4 40.60 39.05 50.38
N ILE A 5 41.16 38.24 51.28
CA ILE A 5 40.91 36.78 51.32
C ILE A 5 39.66 36.49 52.15
N GLU A 6 39.48 37.16 53.29
CA GLU A 6 38.27 37.06 54.12
C GLU A 6 37.03 37.54 53.35
N ASN A 7 37.10 38.70 52.69
CA ASN A 7 36.01 39.19 51.85
C ASN A 7 35.66 38.25 50.68
N LYS A 8 36.61 37.46 50.15
CA LYS A 8 36.33 36.46 49.11
C LYS A 8 35.77 35.15 49.67
N LYS A 9 36.26 34.67 50.82
CA LYS A 9 35.64 33.53 51.53
C LYS A 9 34.20 33.84 51.94
N ASN A 10 33.95 35.06 52.42
CA ASN A 10 32.60 35.53 52.74
C ASN A 10 31.66 35.47 51.52
N ASN A 11 32.11 35.84 50.32
CA ASN A 11 31.26 35.75 49.13
C ASN A 11 30.86 34.31 48.76
N ILE A 12 31.79 33.34 48.79
CA ILE A 12 31.45 31.93 48.55
C ILE A 12 30.47 31.43 49.63
N HIS A 13 30.77 31.72 50.89
CA HIS A 13 29.93 31.30 52.00
C HIS A 13 28.56 32.01 52.00
N ILE A 14 28.43 33.21 51.41
CA ILE A 14 27.15 33.88 51.16
C ILE A 14 26.29 33.12 50.14
N TYR A 15 26.87 32.49 49.11
CA TYR A 15 26.11 31.66 48.16
C TYR A 15 25.61 30.35 48.80
N GLU A 16 26.37 29.79 49.75
CA GLU A 16 25.95 28.63 50.54
C GLU A 16 24.92 29.00 51.63
N GLN A 17 25.23 29.97 52.50
CA GLN A 17 24.40 30.39 53.63
C GLN A 17 23.05 30.97 53.22
N LYS A 18 22.93 31.65 52.07
CA LYS A 18 21.62 32.10 51.55
C LYS A 18 20.67 30.93 51.23
N GLY A 19 21.18 29.70 51.20
CA GLY A 19 20.42 28.49 50.92
C GLY A 19 19.85 28.45 49.49
N ILE A 20 20.26 29.37 48.61
CA ILE A 20 19.70 29.53 47.26
C ILE A 20 19.95 28.28 46.43
N PHE A 21 21.17 27.72 46.47
CA PHE A 21 21.46 26.48 45.74
C PHE A 21 20.69 25.26 46.27
N SER A 22 20.47 25.18 47.59
CA SER A 22 19.64 24.14 48.21
C SER A 22 18.16 24.29 47.82
N LYS A 23 17.63 25.52 47.88
CA LYS A 23 16.25 25.85 47.48
C LYS A 23 16.03 25.61 45.99
N ILE A 24 16.96 25.99 45.11
CA ILE A 24 16.90 25.71 43.67
C ILE A 24 16.93 24.19 43.44
N LYS A 25 17.80 23.43 44.11
CA LYS A 25 17.81 21.96 44.02
C LYS A 25 16.49 21.35 44.49
N GLN A 26 15.92 21.83 45.61
CA GLN A 26 14.61 21.40 46.11
C GLN A 26 13.48 21.73 45.13
N ILE A 27 13.44 22.95 44.58
CA ILE A 27 12.44 23.38 43.58
C ILE A 27 12.55 22.52 42.31
N ILE A 28 13.76 22.21 41.83
CA ILE A 28 13.97 21.31 40.69
C ILE A 28 13.47 19.89 41.00
N VAL A 29 13.76 19.35 42.19
CA VAL A 29 13.27 18.03 42.62
C VAL A 29 11.74 18.00 42.76
N ILE A 30 11.13 19.07 43.26
CA ILE A 30 9.67 19.23 43.36
C ILE A 30 9.05 19.27 41.97
N LEU A 31 9.53 20.13 41.07
CA LEU A 31 9.05 20.24 39.69
C LEU A 31 9.19 18.90 38.93
N ILE A 32 10.30 18.18 39.09
CA ILE A 32 10.49 16.84 38.51
C ILE A 32 9.51 15.82 39.14
N GLY A 33 9.22 15.95 40.44
CA GLY A 33 8.21 15.14 41.14
C GLY A 33 6.79 15.39 40.65
N GLU A 34 6.40 16.66 40.50
CA GLU A 34 5.10 17.10 39.97
C GLU A 34 4.93 16.65 38.51
N ILE A 35 5.95 16.83 37.67
CA ILE A 35 5.97 16.31 36.30
C ILE A 35 5.78 14.79 36.30
N ARG A 36 6.54 14.03 37.11
CA ARG A 36 6.37 12.57 37.25
C ARG A 36 4.97 12.17 37.75
N GLY A 37 4.38 12.95 38.65
CA GLY A 37 3.00 12.81 39.11
C GLY A 37 1.99 12.98 37.97
N SER A 38 2.10 14.08 37.23
CA SER A 38 1.28 14.36 36.04
C SER A 38 1.39 13.25 35.00
N PHE A 39 2.60 12.76 34.68
CA PHE A 39 2.80 11.59 33.81
C PHE A 39 2.09 10.32 34.33
N LYS A 40 2.07 10.08 35.65
CA LYS A 40 1.37 8.93 36.26
C LYS A 40 -0.15 9.05 36.11
N TYR A 41 -0.74 10.22 36.34
CA TYR A 41 -2.17 10.46 36.13
C TYR A 41 -2.56 10.42 34.64
N LEU A 42 -1.71 10.94 33.74
CA LEU A 42 -1.86 10.81 32.29
C LEU A 42 -1.90 9.34 31.87
N ARG A 43 -0.95 8.53 32.35
CA ARG A 43 -0.88 7.09 32.06
C ARG A 43 -2.13 6.33 32.51
N ILE A 44 -2.62 6.58 33.73
CA ILE A 44 -3.85 5.95 34.24
C ILE A 44 -5.07 6.37 33.38
N GLY A 45 -5.18 7.65 33.02
CA GLY A 45 -6.26 8.12 32.15
C GLY A 45 -6.23 7.50 30.74
N ILE A 46 -5.06 7.33 30.15
CA ILE A 46 -4.89 6.71 28.82
C ILE A 46 -5.25 5.21 28.86
N GLN A 47 -4.93 4.50 29.95
CA GLN A 47 -5.27 3.08 30.09
C GLN A 47 -6.78 2.82 30.21
N ASN A 48 -7.54 3.80 30.72
CA ASN A 48 -8.99 3.65 30.94
C ASN A 48 -9.84 4.12 29.73
N ASN A 49 -9.38 5.13 28.98
CA ASN A 49 -10.14 5.74 27.87
C ASN A 49 -9.47 5.46 26.51
N ILE A 50 -9.46 4.20 26.08
CA ILE A 50 -8.81 3.77 24.82
C ILE A 50 -9.59 4.19 23.56
N HIS A 51 -10.89 4.51 23.68
CA HIS A 51 -11.80 4.67 22.53
C HIS A 51 -12.35 6.09 22.29
N ASP A 52 -12.06 7.07 23.15
CA ASP A 52 -12.55 8.46 22.99
C ASP A 52 -11.47 9.35 22.32
N ILE A 53 -11.79 9.90 21.15
CA ILE A 53 -10.87 10.71 20.34
C ILE A 53 -10.65 12.11 20.93
N ASN A 54 -11.67 12.73 21.54
CA ASN A 54 -11.59 14.09 22.05
C ASN A 54 -10.65 14.16 23.27
N PHE A 55 -10.65 13.11 24.08
CA PHE A 55 -9.76 12.95 25.25
C PHE A 55 -8.26 13.00 24.91
N TYR A 56 -7.86 12.68 23.67
CA TYR A 56 -6.48 12.80 23.21
C TYR A 56 -6.12 14.23 22.74
N GLN A 57 -7.09 15.05 22.32
CA GLN A 57 -6.82 16.38 21.78
C GLN A 57 -6.38 17.37 22.87
N GLU A 58 -7.14 17.49 23.96
CA GLU A 58 -6.78 18.37 25.09
C GLU A 58 -5.44 17.95 25.72
N LYS A 59 -5.20 16.65 25.84
CA LYS A 59 -3.99 16.10 26.46
C LYS A 59 -2.75 16.20 25.56
N ALA A 60 -2.90 16.22 24.24
CA ALA A 60 -1.80 16.56 23.34
C ALA A 60 -1.30 18.00 23.57
N ILE A 61 -2.21 18.95 23.83
CA ILE A 61 -1.87 20.34 24.16
C ILE A 61 -1.16 20.41 25.53
N THR A 62 -1.63 19.65 26.53
CA THR A 62 -0.95 19.55 27.83
C THR A 62 0.45 18.94 27.70
N TYR A 63 0.61 17.92 26.87
CA TYR A 63 1.89 17.25 26.64
C TYR A 63 2.88 18.16 25.90
N PHE A 64 2.41 18.86 24.85
CA PHE A 64 3.21 19.82 24.10
C PHE A 64 3.72 20.97 24.98
N THR A 65 2.86 21.52 25.84
CA THR A 65 3.27 22.54 26.82
C THR A 65 4.23 21.99 27.88
N ILE A 66 4.08 20.75 28.35
CA ILE A 66 5.06 20.08 29.22
C ILE A 66 6.42 19.89 28.51
N CYS A 67 6.44 19.51 27.23
CA CYS A 67 7.67 19.39 26.44
C CYS A 67 8.35 20.75 26.20
N GLN A 68 7.58 21.81 25.92
CA GLN A 68 8.12 23.18 25.83
C GLN A 68 8.68 23.65 27.18
N LEU A 69 7.98 23.40 28.30
CA LEU A 69 8.46 23.72 29.65
C LEU A 69 9.74 22.96 30.00
N LYS A 70 9.82 21.66 29.66
CA LYS A 70 11.05 20.85 29.83
C LYS A 70 12.23 21.49 29.08
N ASN A 71 12.06 21.77 27.79
CA ASN A 71 13.10 22.36 26.94
C ASN A 71 13.51 23.76 27.44
N LEU A 72 12.55 24.58 27.89
CA LEU A 72 12.81 25.88 28.51
C LEU A 72 13.59 25.77 29.84
N VAL A 73 13.31 24.74 30.65
CA VAL A 73 14.08 24.45 31.88
C VAL A 73 15.48 23.97 31.54
N GLU A 74 15.66 23.08 30.56
CA GLU A 74 16.97 22.62 30.08
C GLU A 74 17.82 23.77 29.52
N GLN A 75 17.23 24.68 28.73
CA GLN A 75 17.91 25.89 28.25
C GLN A 75 18.26 26.88 29.37
N LYS A 76 17.39 27.07 30.36
CA LYS A 76 17.69 27.91 31.54
C LYS A 76 18.76 27.29 32.43
N MET A 77 18.77 25.97 32.59
CA MET A 77 19.83 25.22 33.27
C MET A 77 21.16 25.40 32.54
N LEU A 78 21.23 25.20 31.23
CA LEU A 78 22.44 25.40 30.43
C LEU A 78 22.98 26.84 30.54
N LYS A 79 22.12 27.86 30.47
CA LYS A 79 22.52 29.26 30.68
C LYS A 79 23.01 29.54 32.11
N MET A 80 22.38 28.93 33.12
CA MET A 80 22.83 29.01 34.52
C MET A 80 24.19 28.34 34.72
N PHE A 81 24.42 27.16 34.13
CA PHE A 81 25.71 26.48 34.17
C PHE A 81 26.81 27.29 33.45
N HIS A 82 26.54 27.87 32.28
CA HIS A 82 27.49 28.79 31.63
C HIS A 82 27.83 30.01 32.49
N LEU A 83 26.85 30.63 33.15
CA LEU A 83 27.07 31.76 34.06
C LEU A 83 27.88 31.37 35.31
N ILE A 84 27.73 30.14 35.81
CA ILE A 84 28.59 29.60 36.88
C ILE A 84 30.01 29.39 36.34
N PHE A 85 30.15 28.77 35.17
CA PHE A 85 31.45 28.46 34.54
C PHE A 85 32.27 29.73 34.24
N GLN A 86 31.64 30.81 33.79
CA GLN A 86 32.30 32.10 33.56
C GLN A 86 32.78 32.83 34.83
N ASN A 87 32.35 32.40 36.02
CA ASN A 87 32.68 33.06 37.29
C ASN A 87 33.55 32.21 38.23
N VAL A 88 33.95 31.00 37.82
CA VAL A 88 34.89 30.15 38.56
C VAL A 88 36.24 30.17 37.84
N SER A 89 37.22 30.87 38.41
CA SER A 89 38.61 30.79 37.99
C SER A 89 39.26 29.50 38.51
N ASP A 90 40.18 28.92 37.74
CA ASP A 90 40.72 27.58 37.95
C ASP A 90 41.34 27.36 39.35
N GLN A 91 40.79 26.40 40.10
CA GLN A 91 41.46 25.13 40.41
C GLN A 91 40.60 24.26 41.36
N ASP A 92 40.48 22.96 41.05
CA ASP A 92 40.64 21.81 41.96
C ASP A 92 39.98 20.53 41.39
N GLU A 93 40.68 19.40 41.47
CA GLU A 93 40.25 18.10 40.94
C GLU A 93 38.94 17.58 41.58
N TYR A 94 38.59 18.10 42.76
CA TYR A 94 37.33 17.83 43.45
C TYR A 94 36.09 18.25 42.64
N LEU A 95 36.21 19.27 41.77
CA LEU A 95 35.15 19.67 40.85
C LEU A 95 35.03 18.70 39.66
N GLN A 96 36.14 18.19 39.13
CA GLN A 96 36.14 17.16 38.08
C GLN A 96 35.54 15.84 38.57
N GLY A 97 35.80 15.46 39.83
CA GLY A 97 35.12 14.32 40.49
C GLY A 97 33.60 14.51 40.58
N ARG A 98 33.12 15.73 40.86
CA ARG A 98 31.69 16.07 40.80
C ARG A 98 31.13 16.06 39.38
N GLU A 99 31.90 16.50 38.39
CA GLU A 99 31.50 16.45 36.98
C GLU A 99 31.37 15.00 36.48
N LEU A 100 32.31 14.12 36.85
CA LEU A 100 32.22 12.68 36.58
C LEU A 100 31.00 12.05 37.25
N MET A 101 30.75 12.34 38.54
CA MET A 101 29.55 11.90 39.25
C MET A 101 28.27 12.30 38.51
N ILE A 102 28.14 13.57 38.12
CA ILE A 102 26.96 14.07 37.41
C ILE A 102 26.84 13.43 36.01
N LYS A 103 27.94 13.25 35.28
CA LYS A 103 27.94 12.51 33.99
C LYS A 103 27.53 11.05 34.18
N LEU A 104 27.98 10.37 35.24
CA LEU A 104 27.63 8.98 35.54
C LEU A 104 26.17 8.82 35.99
N GLU A 105 25.66 9.72 36.83
CA GLU A 105 24.23 9.77 37.18
C GLU A 105 23.36 10.00 35.92
N LEU A 106 23.75 10.93 35.04
CA LEU A 106 23.05 11.18 33.78
C LEU A 106 23.11 9.99 32.82
N LEU A 107 24.23 9.26 32.75
CA LEU A 107 24.36 8.02 31.96
C LEU A 107 23.54 6.86 32.54
N GLN A 108 23.46 6.74 33.87
CA GLN A 108 22.54 5.79 34.50
C GLN A 108 21.07 6.17 34.25
N TYR A 109 20.73 7.45 34.24
CA TYR A 109 19.39 7.89 33.85
C TYR A 109 19.10 7.66 32.36
N SER A 110 20.04 7.90 31.45
CA SER A 110 19.83 7.62 30.01
C SER A 110 19.66 6.13 29.73
N ASN A 111 20.37 5.25 30.44
CA ASN A 111 20.25 3.81 30.25
C ASN A 111 18.99 3.22 30.90
N ASN A 112 18.49 3.82 31.98
CA ASN A 112 17.18 3.47 32.58
C ASN A 112 15.99 4.04 31.78
N ILE A 113 16.20 5.08 30.98
CA ILE A 113 15.25 5.53 29.96
C ILE A 113 15.28 4.50 28.81
N ASN A 114 14.44 3.47 28.95
CA ASN A 114 14.38 2.34 28.02
C ASN A 114 14.08 2.83 26.57
N LEU A 115 15.14 2.90 25.77
CA LEU A 115 15.12 3.51 24.44
C LEU A 115 14.19 2.78 23.46
N GLU A 116 13.99 1.47 23.57
CA GLU A 116 13.02 0.75 22.72
C GLU A 116 11.58 1.16 23.03
N LYS A 117 11.23 1.36 24.31
CA LYS A 117 9.89 1.82 24.69
C LYS A 117 9.68 3.29 24.35
N GLN A 118 10.71 4.13 24.45
CA GLN A 118 10.63 5.50 23.90
C GLN A 118 10.66 5.54 22.37
N LEU A 119 11.27 4.58 21.68
CA LEU A 119 11.16 4.44 20.22
C LEU A 119 9.71 4.17 19.83
N ASN A 120 9.10 3.16 20.44
CA ASN A 120 7.71 2.80 20.15
C ASN A 120 6.71 3.91 20.57
N PHE A 121 7.00 4.67 21.63
CA PHE A 121 6.20 5.85 21.98
C PHE A 121 6.43 7.00 21.00
N GLY A 122 7.67 7.28 20.61
CA GLY A 122 8.06 8.31 19.63
C GLY A 122 7.52 8.03 18.23
N ILE A 123 7.46 6.77 17.79
CA ILE A 123 6.80 6.35 16.54
C ILE A 123 5.30 6.63 16.61
N LYS A 124 4.67 6.42 17.77
CA LYS A 124 3.25 6.67 17.98
C LYS A 124 2.95 8.17 18.07
N GLU A 125 3.77 8.94 18.79
CA GLU A 125 3.71 10.39 18.84
C GLU A 125 3.99 11.01 17.47
N PHE A 126 4.99 10.56 16.73
CA PHE A 126 5.27 11.03 15.37
C PHE A 126 4.08 10.78 14.44
N LYS A 127 3.46 9.58 14.46
CA LYS A 127 2.23 9.31 13.70
C LYS A 127 1.05 10.19 14.16
N ILE A 128 0.87 10.44 15.46
CA ILE A 128 -0.21 11.30 15.98
C ILE A 128 0.01 12.79 15.66
N ILE A 129 1.21 13.32 15.92
CA ILE A 129 1.63 14.70 15.59
C ILE A 129 1.44 14.95 14.10
N LYS A 130 1.83 14.00 13.25
CA LYS A 130 1.75 14.12 11.80
C LYS A 130 0.32 13.96 11.25
N THR A 131 -0.49 13.10 11.87
CA THR A 131 -1.94 13.07 11.60
C THR A 131 -2.58 14.42 11.97
N ASN A 132 -2.19 15.00 13.11
CA ASN A 132 -2.70 16.29 13.57
C ASN A 132 -2.15 17.49 12.79
N SER A 133 -0.90 17.47 12.31
CA SER A 133 -0.32 18.57 11.52
C SER A 133 -0.88 18.61 10.10
N ILE A 134 -0.97 17.45 9.45
CA ILE A 134 -1.65 17.32 8.14
C ILE A 134 -3.12 17.72 8.31
N LYS A 135 -3.81 17.24 9.35
CA LYS A 135 -5.20 17.63 9.61
C LYS A 135 -5.36 19.12 9.94
N SER A 136 -4.43 19.73 10.68
CA SER A 136 -4.48 21.18 10.96
C SER A 136 -4.25 22.02 9.69
N PHE A 137 -3.32 21.59 8.83
CA PHE A 137 -3.05 22.24 7.54
C PHE A 137 -4.27 22.13 6.60
N TYR A 138 -4.89 20.94 6.53
CA TYR A 138 -6.18 20.73 5.87
C TYR A 138 -7.27 21.68 6.40
N THR A 139 -7.40 21.85 7.72
CA THR A 139 -8.44 22.74 8.30
C THR A 139 -8.14 24.24 8.16
N LEU A 140 -6.88 24.64 8.02
CA LEU A 140 -6.51 26.06 7.88
C LEU A 140 -6.75 26.58 6.45
N ASN A 141 -6.55 25.74 5.43
CA ASN A 141 -6.64 26.15 4.03
C ASN A 141 -7.91 25.63 3.33
N ASN A 142 -9.01 25.38 4.06
CA ASN A 142 -10.25 24.80 3.52
C ASN A 142 -10.05 23.49 2.70
N GLY A 143 -9.01 22.71 3.01
CA GLY A 143 -8.64 21.47 2.34
C GLY A 143 -7.69 21.59 1.15
N ILE A 144 -7.21 22.79 0.81
CA ILE A 144 -6.26 23.00 -0.30
C ILE A 144 -4.81 23.06 0.24
N ILE A 145 -3.93 22.20 -0.24
CA ILE A 145 -2.51 22.22 0.12
C ILE A 145 -1.70 22.84 -1.02
N ASN A 146 -0.93 23.89 -0.71
CA ASN A 146 -0.03 24.55 -1.66
C ASN A 146 1.32 23.80 -1.74
N ASN A 147 2.14 24.14 -2.74
CA ASN A 147 3.41 23.46 -3.00
C ASN A 147 4.36 23.55 -1.78
N GLU A 148 4.38 24.66 -1.05
CA GLU A 148 5.19 24.81 0.17
C GLU A 148 4.75 23.81 1.26
N GLY A 149 3.44 23.67 1.49
CA GLY A 149 2.90 22.69 2.44
C GLY A 149 3.21 21.24 2.05
N TRP A 150 3.15 20.88 0.76
CA TRP A 150 3.58 19.56 0.29
C TRP A 150 5.08 19.33 0.49
N ARG A 151 5.91 20.38 0.32
CA ARG A 151 7.36 20.33 0.57
C ARG A 151 7.65 20.11 2.06
N GLU A 152 7.01 20.85 2.96
CA GLU A 152 7.13 20.66 4.41
C GLU A 152 6.71 19.23 4.83
N ILE A 153 5.63 18.70 4.26
CA ILE A 153 5.18 17.32 4.51
C ILE A 153 6.23 16.31 4.02
N ALA A 154 6.81 16.51 2.83
CA ALA A 154 7.86 15.66 2.28
C ALA A 154 9.15 15.67 3.14
N ASP A 155 9.56 16.84 3.66
CA ASP A 155 10.73 16.96 4.53
C ASP A 155 10.47 16.39 5.94
N CYS A 156 9.25 16.51 6.47
CA CYS A 156 8.82 15.79 7.68
C CYS A 156 8.92 14.27 7.50
N TRP A 157 8.50 13.72 6.36
CA TRP A 157 8.70 12.30 6.06
C TRP A 157 10.19 11.93 5.89
N GLY A 158 11.00 12.84 5.34
CA GLY A 158 12.46 12.73 5.30
C GLY A 158 13.09 12.58 6.69
N GLN A 159 12.62 13.35 7.68
CA GLN A 159 13.08 13.20 9.07
C GLN A 159 12.69 11.82 9.65
N GLY A 160 11.47 11.35 9.37
CA GLY A 160 11.02 9.98 9.73
C GLY A 160 11.92 8.88 9.14
N ILE A 161 12.35 9.04 7.88
CA ILE A 161 13.33 8.14 7.24
C ILE A 161 14.67 8.15 7.98
N THR A 162 15.20 9.30 8.40
CA THR A 162 16.50 9.33 9.12
C THR A 162 16.43 8.59 10.47
N TYR A 163 15.28 8.66 11.13
CA TYR A 163 14.98 8.02 12.41
C TYR A 163 14.82 6.49 12.32
N ASN A 164 13.99 5.99 11.38
CA ASN A 164 13.85 4.56 11.13
C ASN A 164 13.79 4.24 9.63
N LYS A 165 14.96 3.88 9.09
CA LYS A 165 15.20 3.53 7.68
C LYS A 165 14.54 2.21 7.27
N ASN A 166 14.07 1.42 8.23
CA ASN A 166 13.46 0.10 8.01
C ASN A 166 11.92 0.11 8.13
N ASP A 167 11.29 1.28 8.34
CA ASP A 167 9.83 1.44 8.15
C ASP A 167 9.59 2.01 6.74
N TYR A 168 9.20 1.13 5.82
CA TYR A 168 8.94 1.50 4.42
C TYR A 168 7.80 2.53 4.26
N SER A 169 6.92 2.71 5.26
CA SER A 169 5.80 3.66 5.16
C SER A 169 6.27 5.11 5.09
N PHE A 170 7.38 5.46 5.75
CA PHE A 170 7.94 6.81 5.68
C PHE A 170 8.42 7.16 4.26
N TYR A 171 8.91 6.18 3.50
CA TYR A 171 9.30 6.37 2.10
C TYR A 171 8.08 6.52 1.18
N LEU A 172 7.09 5.62 1.28
CA LEU A 172 5.86 5.70 0.48
C LEU A 172 5.13 7.03 0.67
N GLU A 173 5.10 7.55 1.90
CA GLU A 173 4.39 8.79 2.18
C GLU A 173 5.23 10.05 1.92
N LYS A 174 6.58 10.00 1.96
CA LYS A 174 7.40 11.06 1.34
C LYS A 174 7.10 11.14 -0.15
N VAL A 175 7.06 10.00 -0.83
CA VAL A 175 6.75 9.89 -2.26
C VAL A 175 5.36 10.44 -2.56
N GLN A 176 4.34 10.10 -1.77
CA GLN A 176 2.98 10.65 -1.96
C GLN A 176 2.94 12.18 -1.85
N ALA A 177 3.74 12.78 -0.96
CA ALA A 177 3.83 14.24 -0.85
C ALA A 177 4.57 14.87 -2.05
N LEU A 178 5.71 14.30 -2.45
CA LEU A 178 6.45 14.73 -3.65
C LEU A 178 5.64 14.53 -4.96
N GLU A 179 4.73 13.54 -5.02
CA GLU A 179 3.86 13.34 -6.18
C GLU A 179 2.90 14.53 -6.41
N GLN A 180 2.60 15.31 -5.37
CA GLN A 180 1.79 16.54 -5.49
C GLN A 180 2.63 17.75 -5.94
N LEU A 181 3.95 17.60 -6.01
CA LEU A 181 4.91 18.58 -6.52
C LEU A 181 5.44 18.21 -7.91
N GLU A 182 5.05 17.04 -8.44
CA GLU A 182 5.57 16.46 -9.69
C GLU A 182 7.11 16.29 -9.71
N GLU A 183 7.75 16.22 -8.54
CA GLU A 183 9.21 16.09 -8.37
C GLU A 183 9.69 14.63 -8.58
N TYR A 184 9.44 14.09 -9.77
CA TYR A 184 9.68 12.69 -10.14
C TYR A 184 11.13 12.20 -9.91
N GLN A 185 12.11 13.09 -9.96
CA GLN A 185 13.52 12.76 -9.72
C GLN A 185 13.81 12.48 -8.23
N GLU A 186 13.38 13.36 -7.32
CA GLU A 186 13.52 13.13 -5.87
C GLU A 186 12.67 11.93 -5.41
N ILE A 187 11.53 11.69 -6.06
CA ILE A 187 10.72 10.48 -5.84
C ILE A 187 11.54 9.21 -6.13
N LEU A 188 12.22 9.15 -7.28
CA LEU A 188 13.05 7.98 -7.63
C LEU A 188 14.23 7.82 -6.67
N GLU A 189 14.88 8.91 -6.22
CA GLU A 189 15.93 8.84 -5.20
C GLU A 189 15.39 8.31 -3.87
N CYS A 190 14.24 8.81 -3.41
CA CYS A 190 13.56 8.35 -2.21
C CYS A 190 13.19 6.86 -2.29
N LEU A 191 12.66 6.40 -3.42
CA LEU A 191 12.31 4.99 -3.64
C LEU A 191 13.55 4.09 -3.73
N ASN A 192 14.62 4.54 -4.39
CA ASN A 192 15.88 3.80 -4.44
C ASN A 192 16.53 3.69 -3.05
N LEU A 193 16.47 4.74 -2.23
CA LEU A 193 16.90 4.70 -0.83
C LEU A 193 16.02 3.78 0.01
N GLY A 194 14.69 3.82 -0.18
CA GLY A 194 13.74 2.91 0.45
C GLY A 194 14.05 1.45 0.15
N LEU A 195 14.26 1.12 -1.13
CA LEU A 195 14.62 -0.23 -1.60
C LEU A 195 15.98 -0.69 -1.08
N LYS A 196 16.97 0.20 -0.95
CA LYS A 196 18.28 -0.11 -0.37
C LYS A 196 18.17 -0.67 1.05
N HIS A 197 17.24 -0.16 1.84
CA HIS A 197 16.96 -0.61 3.21
C HIS A 197 15.90 -1.73 3.28
N ASN A 198 14.88 -1.69 2.42
CA ASN A 198 13.67 -2.53 2.48
C ASN A 198 13.56 -3.42 1.23
N LYS A 199 14.63 -4.17 0.93
CA LYS A 199 14.84 -4.93 -0.33
C LYS A 199 13.74 -5.95 -0.68
N TYR A 200 12.96 -6.40 0.30
CA TYR A 200 11.88 -7.38 0.12
C TYR A 200 10.49 -6.72 0.01
N GLN A 201 10.40 -5.39 -0.01
CA GLN A 201 9.12 -4.69 0.06
C GLN A 201 8.52 -4.44 -1.32
N LEU A 202 7.62 -5.34 -1.75
CA LEU A 202 6.88 -5.27 -3.01
C LEU A 202 6.28 -3.87 -3.28
N LEU A 203 5.69 -3.23 -2.26
CA LEU A 203 5.03 -1.91 -2.42
C LEU A 203 5.99 -0.82 -2.92
N LEU A 204 7.28 -0.86 -2.57
CA LEU A 204 8.26 0.11 -3.06
C LEU A 204 8.60 -0.14 -4.54
N TYR A 205 8.70 -1.40 -4.97
CA TYR A 205 8.90 -1.74 -6.38
C TYR A 205 7.68 -1.36 -7.24
N ARG A 206 6.46 -1.61 -6.75
CA ARG A 206 5.20 -1.19 -7.41
C ARG A 206 5.14 0.33 -7.55
N LYS A 207 5.36 1.07 -6.46
CA LYS A 207 5.35 2.53 -6.48
C LYS A 207 6.43 3.11 -7.38
N LYS A 208 7.61 2.47 -7.48
CA LYS A 208 8.64 2.84 -8.46
C LYS A 208 8.22 2.54 -9.90
N GLY A 209 7.52 1.43 -10.15
CA GLY A 209 6.90 1.13 -11.44
C GLY A 209 5.89 2.21 -11.88
N GLU A 210 4.95 2.59 -11.00
CA GLU A 210 3.98 3.66 -11.24
C GLU A 210 4.63 4.99 -11.62
N ILE A 211 5.73 5.36 -10.94
CA ILE A 211 6.44 6.61 -11.20
C ILE A 211 7.22 6.55 -12.52
N LEU A 212 7.87 5.43 -12.81
CA LEU A 212 8.56 5.23 -14.08
C LEU A 212 7.57 5.22 -15.27
N GLU A 213 6.36 4.71 -15.08
CA GLU A 213 5.25 4.80 -16.05
C GLU A 213 4.81 6.26 -16.27
N LYS A 214 4.61 7.05 -15.20
CA LYS A 214 4.33 8.50 -15.31
C LYS A 214 5.45 9.28 -16.03
N MET A 215 6.70 8.83 -15.92
CA MET A 215 7.85 9.42 -16.60
C MET A 215 8.08 8.91 -18.03
N GLY A 216 7.29 7.95 -18.53
CA GLY A 216 7.52 7.31 -19.83
C GLY A 216 8.81 6.48 -19.91
N LYS A 217 9.36 6.06 -18.78
CA LYS A 217 10.64 5.32 -18.66
C LYS A 217 10.42 3.81 -18.80
N ASP A 218 9.82 3.40 -19.91
CA ASP A 218 9.31 2.04 -20.14
C ASP A 218 10.30 0.92 -19.80
N GLN A 219 11.55 0.99 -20.29
CA GLN A 219 12.52 -0.07 -20.04
C GLN A 219 12.91 -0.17 -18.54
N GLU A 220 13.01 0.97 -17.84
CA GLU A 220 13.37 0.99 -16.42
C GLU A 220 12.28 0.34 -15.54
N ILE A 221 11.02 0.28 -15.99
CA ILE A 221 9.94 -0.47 -15.32
C ILE A 221 10.26 -1.98 -15.33
N ILE A 222 10.70 -2.49 -16.48
CA ILE A 222 11.04 -3.90 -16.67
C ILE A 222 12.28 -4.26 -15.83
N ASP A 223 13.32 -3.43 -15.92
CA ASP A 223 14.57 -3.59 -15.18
C ASP A 223 14.34 -3.54 -13.65
N ASN A 224 13.45 -2.65 -13.19
CA ASN A 224 13.04 -2.55 -11.78
C ASN A 224 12.37 -3.83 -11.27
N TYR A 225 11.54 -4.49 -12.07
CA TYR A 225 10.92 -5.74 -11.69
C TYR A 225 11.83 -6.96 -11.87
N ASP A 226 12.78 -6.96 -12.81
CA ASP A 226 13.83 -7.99 -12.86
C ASP A 226 14.78 -7.91 -11.67
N GLN A 227 15.14 -6.70 -11.23
CA GLN A 227 15.84 -6.51 -9.95
C GLN A 227 15.05 -7.10 -8.78
N ALA A 228 13.74 -6.85 -8.70
CA ALA A 228 12.87 -7.43 -7.68
C ALA A 228 12.84 -8.96 -7.73
N ILE A 229 12.66 -9.57 -8.91
CA ILE A 229 12.65 -11.03 -9.11
C ILE A 229 13.99 -11.67 -8.72
N SER A 230 15.12 -10.99 -8.98
CA SER A 230 16.45 -11.48 -8.60
C SER A 230 16.69 -11.52 -7.08
N ILE A 231 15.89 -10.77 -6.30
CA ILE A 231 15.99 -10.64 -4.85
C ILE A 231 14.91 -11.46 -4.13
N MET A 232 13.71 -11.57 -4.69
CA MET A 232 12.59 -12.28 -4.07
C MET A 232 11.65 -12.94 -5.09
N VAL A 233 11.31 -14.21 -4.81
CA VAL A 233 10.29 -14.96 -5.55
C VAL A 233 8.93 -14.71 -4.89
N HIS A 234 8.21 -13.69 -5.37
CA HIS A 234 6.86 -13.36 -4.89
C HIS A 234 5.86 -13.23 -6.06
N PRO A 235 4.67 -13.85 -6.01
CA PRO A 235 3.75 -13.92 -7.16
C PRO A 235 3.43 -12.56 -7.78
N GLY A 236 3.13 -11.56 -6.94
CA GLY A 236 2.77 -10.21 -7.37
C GLY A 236 3.86 -9.47 -8.15
N ILE A 237 5.13 -9.89 -8.10
CA ILE A 237 6.19 -9.28 -8.94
C ILE A 237 6.14 -9.84 -10.37
N TYR A 238 5.88 -11.15 -10.50
CA TYR A 238 5.71 -11.78 -11.80
C TYR A 238 4.46 -11.24 -12.51
N GLU A 239 3.38 -11.01 -11.75
CA GLU A 239 2.17 -10.32 -12.21
C GLU A 239 2.47 -8.90 -12.69
N GLU A 240 3.11 -8.06 -11.86
CA GLU A 240 3.44 -6.67 -12.22
C GLU A 240 4.40 -6.55 -13.41
N LYS A 241 5.44 -7.40 -13.50
CA LYS A 241 6.32 -7.42 -14.68
C LYS A 241 5.55 -7.84 -15.93
N ALA A 242 4.70 -8.86 -15.83
CA ALA A 242 3.91 -9.33 -16.96
C ALA A 242 2.92 -8.25 -17.44
N ILE A 243 2.30 -7.50 -16.52
CA ILE A 243 1.44 -6.34 -16.84
C ILE A 243 2.25 -5.22 -17.51
N ALA A 244 3.46 -4.91 -17.04
CA ALA A 244 4.32 -3.91 -17.67
C ALA A 244 4.70 -4.29 -19.12
N LEU A 245 5.05 -5.56 -19.35
CA LEU A 245 5.37 -6.07 -20.69
C LEU A 245 4.14 -6.07 -21.64
N THR A 246 2.93 -6.35 -21.15
CA THR A 246 1.71 -6.28 -21.99
C THR A 246 1.26 -4.86 -22.26
N LYS A 247 1.40 -3.91 -21.30
CA LYS A 247 1.21 -2.47 -21.56
C LYS A 247 2.11 -1.97 -22.69
N GLN A 248 3.38 -2.39 -22.68
CA GLN A 248 4.37 -2.07 -23.71
C GLN A 248 4.20 -2.87 -25.02
N GLN A 249 3.17 -3.72 -25.13
CA GLN A 249 2.91 -4.59 -26.29
C GLN A 249 4.10 -5.50 -26.68
N LYS A 250 4.99 -5.80 -25.73
CA LYS A 250 6.19 -6.63 -25.93
C LYS A 250 5.85 -8.12 -25.90
N TRP A 251 4.86 -8.54 -26.69
CA TRP A 251 4.26 -9.88 -26.65
C TRP A 251 5.28 -11.04 -26.75
N LYS A 252 6.39 -10.84 -27.49
CA LYS A 252 7.47 -11.84 -27.58
C LYS A 252 8.26 -11.98 -26.27
N GLU A 253 8.56 -10.88 -25.58
CA GLU A 253 9.19 -10.88 -24.26
C GLU A 253 8.26 -11.48 -23.20
N VAL A 254 6.95 -11.21 -23.28
CA VAL A 254 5.92 -11.85 -22.44
C VAL A 254 5.99 -13.38 -22.56
N ILE A 255 5.99 -13.90 -23.80
CA ILE A 255 6.03 -15.36 -24.04
C ILE A 255 7.35 -15.97 -23.54
N GLN A 256 8.48 -15.30 -23.74
CA GLN A 256 9.77 -15.75 -23.19
C GLN A 256 9.78 -15.76 -21.66
N PHE A 257 9.19 -14.74 -21.02
CA PHE A 257 9.08 -14.63 -19.57
C PHE A 257 8.17 -15.72 -18.98
N CYS A 258 7.01 -15.99 -19.57
CA CYS A 258 6.11 -17.07 -19.16
C CYS A 258 6.74 -18.46 -19.38
N ASN A 259 7.51 -18.65 -20.46
CA ASN A 259 8.16 -19.92 -20.77
C ASN A 259 9.47 -20.18 -19.98
N CYS A 260 10.03 -19.20 -19.26
CA CYS A 260 11.33 -19.36 -18.60
C CYS A 260 11.36 -20.44 -17.50
N ASP A 261 10.19 -20.79 -16.95
CA ASP A 261 10.05 -21.80 -15.90
C ASP A 261 8.61 -22.36 -15.83
N LYS A 262 8.44 -23.64 -16.17
CA LYS A 262 7.13 -24.32 -16.12
C LYS A 262 6.56 -24.46 -14.70
N GLN A 263 7.38 -24.44 -13.65
CA GLN A 263 6.89 -24.48 -12.28
C GLN A 263 6.25 -23.14 -11.90
N LYS A 264 6.84 -22.02 -12.31
CA LYS A 264 6.22 -20.68 -12.15
C LYS A 264 4.89 -20.61 -12.91
N LEU A 265 4.83 -21.10 -14.14
CA LEU A 265 3.60 -21.09 -14.95
C LEU A 265 2.46 -21.91 -14.31
N ASN A 266 2.78 -23.08 -13.74
CA ASN A 266 1.82 -23.91 -13.02
C ASN A 266 1.35 -23.32 -11.68
N ASN A 267 2.26 -22.66 -10.95
CA ASN A 267 1.96 -22.02 -9.66
C ASN A 267 1.21 -20.70 -9.82
N TYR A 268 1.50 -19.93 -10.88
CA TYR A 268 0.97 -18.59 -11.12
C TYR A 268 0.06 -18.59 -12.34
N PHE A 269 -1.14 -19.14 -12.19
CA PHE A 269 -2.11 -19.30 -13.28
C PHE A 269 -2.47 -17.99 -14.03
N PHE A 270 -2.29 -16.83 -13.40
CA PHE A 270 -2.38 -15.52 -14.05
C PHE A 270 -1.40 -15.37 -15.25
N LEU A 271 -0.18 -15.90 -15.15
CA LEU A 271 0.80 -15.90 -16.23
C LEU A 271 0.32 -16.71 -17.44
N VAL A 272 -0.47 -17.77 -17.25
CA VAL A 272 -1.09 -18.52 -18.35
C VAL A 272 -2.07 -17.63 -19.11
N LYS A 273 -2.88 -16.81 -18.41
CA LYS A 273 -3.84 -15.89 -19.05
C LYS A 273 -3.12 -14.79 -19.85
N ILE A 274 -2.05 -14.21 -19.30
CA ILE A 274 -1.22 -13.25 -20.04
C ILE A 274 -0.52 -13.91 -21.24
N GLN A 275 -0.02 -15.15 -21.12
CA GLN A 275 0.60 -15.86 -22.23
C GLN A 275 -0.42 -16.20 -23.34
N ILE A 276 -1.65 -16.58 -22.96
CA ILE A 276 -2.78 -16.77 -23.87
C ILE A 276 -3.07 -15.46 -24.64
N GLN A 277 -3.10 -14.31 -23.96
CA GLN A 277 -3.28 -13.02 -24.60
C GLN A 277 -2.14 -12.72 -25.59
N ALA A 278 -0.88 -12.84 -25.16
CA ALA A 278 0.28 -12.55 -26.01
C ALA A 278 0.34 -13.43 -27.28
N LEU A 279 -0.02 -14.72 -27.17
CA LEU A 279 -0.12 -15.62 -28.32
C LEU A 279 -1.31 -15.27 -29.24
N SER A 280 -2.42 -14.78 -28.68
CA SER A 280 -3.57 -14.31 -29.47
C SER A 280 -3.25 -13.04 -30.28
N GLU A 281 -2.56 -12.07 -29.68
CA GLU A 281 -2.14 -10.81 -30.32
C GLU A 281 -1.07 -11.04 -31.41
N LEU A 282 -0.12 -11.96 -31.18
CA LEU A 282 0.83 -12.40 -32.23
C LEU A 282 0.19 -13.35 -33.26
N ASN A 283 -1.07 -13.75 -33.07
CA ASN A 283 -1.80 -14.70 -33.91
C ASN A 283 -1.11 -16.09 -34.03
N GLU A 284 -0.39 -16.51 -32.99
CA GLU A 284 0.34 -17.78 -32.85
C GLU A 284 -0.62 -18.93 -32.48
N GLN A 285 -1.53 -19.26 -33.41
CA GLN A 285 -2.71 -20.10 -33.16
C GLN A 285 -2.38 -21.51 -32.65
N ASP A 286 -1.40 -22.20 -33.24
CA ASP A 286 -1.02 -23.56 -32.82
C ASP A 286 -0.43 -23.60 -31.41
N GLN A 287 0.41 -22.60 -31.08
CA GLN A 287 0.99 -22.45 -29.74
C GLN A 287 -0.10 -22.13 -28.70
N LEU A 288 -1.07 -21.28 -29.07
CA LEU A 288 -2.22 -20.94 -28.24
C LEU A 288 -3.11 -22.16 -27.96
N ILE A 289 -3.48 -22.94 -28.99
CA ILE A 289 -4.28 -24.16 -28.83
C ILE A 289 -3.56 -25.17 -27.94
N LYS A 290 -2.24 -25.36 -28.15
CA LYS A 290 -1.40 -26.24 -27.33
C LYS A 290 -1.37 -25.82 -25.86
N LEU A 291 -1.15 -24.54 -25.57
CA LEU A 291 -1.16 -23.99 -24.21
C LEU A 291 -2.53 -24.14 -23.55
N CYS A 292 -3.60 -23.83 -24.28
CA CYS A 292 -4.96 -23.99 -23.78
C CYS A 292 -5.28 -25.46 -23.45
N ASN A 293 -4.80 -26.42 -24.25
CA ASN A 293 -4.95 -27.85 -23.97
C ASN A 293 -4.14 -28.30 -22.73
N GLU A 294 -2.92 -27.79 -22.52
CA GLU A 294 -2.11 -28.08 -21.30
C GLU A 294 -2.85 -27.63 -20.02
N PHE A 295 -3.50 -26.45 -20.06
CA PHE A 295 -4.22 -25.88 -18.92
C PHE A 295 -5.74 -26.14 -18.88
N ILE A 296 -6.30 -26.92 -19.81
CA ILE A 296 -7.75 -27.21 -19.89
C ILE A 296 -8.32 -27.90 -18.64
N HIS A 297 -7.44 -28.49 -17.83
CA HIS A 297 -7.76 -29.08 -16.53
C HIS A 297 -8.17 -28.04 -15.47
N LYS A 298 -7.83 -26.75 -15.63
CA LYS A 298 -8.22 -25.66 -14.73
C LYS A 298 -9.71 -25.25 -14.85
N ASN A 299 -10.39 -25.69 -15.91
CA ASN A 299 -11.81 -25.42 -16.20
C ASN A 299 -12.20 -23.92 -16.23
N ASP A 300 -11.31 -23.06 -16.72
CA ASP A 300 -11.50 -21.61 -16.74
C ASP A 300 -12.07 -21.10 -18.09
N MET A 301 -13.11 -20.27 -18.03
CA MET A 301 -13.80 -19.69 -19.21
C MET A 301 -12.84 -18.99 -20.18
N TYR A 302 -11.78 -18.35 -19.67
CA TYR A 302 -10.79 -17.65 -20.50
C TYR A 302 -10.04 -18.62 -21.42
N ILE A 303 -9.66 -19.80 -20.90
CA ILE A 303 -8.95 -20.83 -21.68
C ILE A 303 -9.85 -21.33 -22.83
N TYR A 304 -11.09 -21.71 -22.50
CA TYR A 304 -12.04 -22.22 -23.48
C TYR A 304 -12.35 -21.18 -24.56
N LYS A 305 -12.56 -19.92 -24.18
CA LYS A 305 -12.81 -18.81 -25.12
C LYS A 305 -11.64 -18.60 -26.10
N PHE A 306 -10.41 -18.52 -25.61
CA PHE A 306 -9.26 -18.30 -26.49
C PHE A 306 -8.89 -19.55 -27.31
N LYS A 307 -9.11 -20.78 -26.79
CA LYS A 307 -9.02 -22.02 -27.58
C LYS A 307 -10.02 -22.01 -28.75
N ALA A 308 -11.29 -21.70 -28.46
CA ALA A 308 -12.34 -21.60 -29.47
C ALA A 308 -12.05 -20.53 -30.53
N GLN A 309 -11.56 -19.35 -30.13
CA GLN A 309 -11.16 -18.29 -31.06
C GLN A 309 -9.98 -18.70 -31.95
N ALA A 310 -8.98 -19.41 -31.41
CA ALA A 310 -7.86 -19.91 -32.20
C ALA A 310 -8.30 -20.98 -33.22
N LEU A 311 -9.08 -21.97 -32.79
CA LEU A 311 -9.64 -23.00 -33.67
C LEU A 311 -10.55 -22.42 -34.76
N PHE A 312 -11.36 -21.42 -34.42
CA PHE A 312 -12.20 -20.71 -35.40
C PHE A 312 -11.36 -19.97 -36.45
N LYS A 313 -10.27 -19.30 -36.04
CA LYS A 313 -9.32 -18.67 -36.99
C LYS A 313 -8.63 -19.69 -37.91
N GLN A 314 -8.44 -20.93 -37.47
CA GLN A 314 -7.93 -22.05 -38.29
C GLN A 314 -9.00 -22.73 -39.16
N GLY A 315 -10.29 -22.35 -39.04
CA GLY A 315 -11.40 -23.03 -39.72
C GLY A 315 -11.75 -24.40 -39.14
N LEU A 316 -11.21 -24.77 -37.97
CA LEU A 316 -11.45 -26.05 -37.28
C LEU A 316 -12.77 -26.01 -36.51
N PHE A 317 -13.86 -25.72 -37.22
CA PHE A 317 -15.16 -25.35 -36.65
C PHE A 317 -15.84 -26.47 -35.83
N GLU A 318 -15.57 -27.75 -36.13
CA GLU A 318 -16.06 -28.88 -35.31
C GLU A 318 -15.38 -28.90 -33.94
N GLN A 319 -14.04 -28.73 -33.90
CA GLN A 319 -13.25 -28.74 -32.67
C GLN A 319 -13.62 -27.58 -31.73
N VAL A 320 -14.18 -26.48 -32.27
CA VAL A 320 -14.78 -25.41 -31.47
C VAL A 320 -15.99 -25.93 -30.70
N ILE A 321 -16.89 -26.67 -31.35
CA ILE A 321 -18.09 -27.25 -30.73
C ILE A 321 -17.69 -28.32 -29.71
N GLU A 322 -16.79 -29.23 -30.07
CA GLU A 322 -16.24 -30.26 -29.17
C GLU A 322 -15.63 -29.63 -27.90
N SER A 323 -14.88 -28.53 -28.05
CA SER A 323 -14.28 -27.81 -26.92
C SER A 323 -15.32 -27.19 -25.99
N TRP A 324 -16.44 -26.68 -26.53
CA TRP A 324 -17.55 -26.22 -25.68
C TRP A 324 -18.31 -27.37 -25.03
N ASP A 325 -18.47 -28.51 -25.71
CA ASP A 325 -19.04 -29.72 -25.10
C ASP A 325 -18.16 -30.29 -23.98
N GLU A 326 -16.83 -30.21 -24.07
CA GLU A 326 -15.93 -30.50 -22.94
C GLU A 326 -16.12 -29.54 -21.77
N ALA A 327 -16.35 -28.25 -22.03
CA ALA A 327 -16.58 -27.23 -21.00
C ALA A 327 -17.92 -27.47 -20.26
N ILE A 328 -18.98 -27.70 -21.05
CA ILE A 328 -20.33 -28.02 -20.56
C ILE A 328 -20.30 -29.28 -19.68
N LYS A 329 -19.67 -30.38 -20.14
CA LYS A 329 -19.56 -31.64 -19.38
C LYS A 329 -18.82 -31.48 -18.04
N LYS A 330 -17.96 -30.47 -17.88
CA LYS A 330 -17.27 -30.17 -16.61
C LYS A 330 -18.07 -29.23 -15.70
N ASN A 331 -18.94 -28.38 -16.25
CA ASN A 331 -19.78 -27.48 -15.46
C ASN A 331 -21.07 -27.10 -16.23
N GLU A 332 -22.07 -27.97 -16.11
CA GLU A 332 -23.35 -27.89 -16.83
C GLU A 332 -24.20 -26.65 -16.47
N LYS A 333 -23.80 -25.86 -15.46
CA LYS A 333 -24.52 -24.68 -14.97
C LYS A 333 -24.00 -23.34 -15.50
N VAL A 334 -22.85 -23.32 -16.20
CA VAL A 334 -22.29 -22.09 -16.79
C VAL A 334 -22.98 -21.83 -18.12
N GLN A 335 -23.92 -20.86 -18.13
CA GLN A 335 -24.69 -20.54 -19.33
C GLN A 335 -23.81 -20.06 -20.49
N GLU A 336 -22.73 -19.34 -20.17
CA GLU A 336 -21.81 -18.75 -21.13
C GLU A 336 -21.20 -19.79 -22.08
N PHE A 337 -20.92 -21.01 -21.60
CA PHE A 337 -20.44 -22.11 -22.44
C PHE A 337 -21.46 -22.49 -23.53
N TYR A 338 -22.75 -22.58 -23.16
CA TYR A 338 -23.81 -22.85 -24.12
C TYR A 338 -24.02 -21.68 -25.08
N VAL A 339 -23.93 -20.43 -24.61
CA VAL A 339 -24.06 -19.23 -25.45
C VAL A 339 -22.97 -19.18 -26.52
N GLU A 340 -21.70 -19.43 -26.16
CA GLU A 340 -20.61 -19.49 -27.15
C GLU A 340 -20.73 -20.70 -28.09
N LYS A 341 -21.24 -21.84 -27.62
CA LYS A 341 -21.57 -22.99 -28.49
C LYS A 341 -22.71 -22.67 -29.47
N ILE A 342 -23.75 -21.99 -29.02
CA ILE A 342 -24.90 -21.56 -29.84
C ILE A 342 -24.44 -20.58 -30.93
N LYS A 343 -23.53 -19.64 -30.61
CA LYS A 343 -22.87 -18.77 -31.60
C LYS A 343 -22.12 -19.59 -32.65
N ALA A 344 -21.21 -20.48 -32.22
CA ALA A 344 -20.42 -21.31 -33.12
C ALA A 344 -21.27 -22.19 -34.06
N LEU A 345 -22.37 -22.76 -33.57
CA LEU A 345 -23.35 -23.52 -34.37
C LEU A 345 -24.13 -22.61 -35.35
N ASN A 346 -24.57 -21.43 -34.90
CA ASN A 346 -25.26 -20.44 -35.73
C ASN A 346 -24.39 -19.93 -36.89
N ASP A 347 -23.10 -19.74 -36.65
CA ASP A 347 -22.15 -19.24 -37.67
C ASP A 347 -21.79 -20.33 -38.68
N GLN A 348 -21.87 -21.61 -38.28
CA GLN A 348 -21.80 -22.78 -39.16
C GLN A 348 -23.12 -23.09 -39.89
N ASN A 349 -24.18 -22.32 -39.71
CA ASN A 349 -25.55 -22.61 -40.18
C ASN A 349 -26.17 -23.91 -39.62
N ARG A 350 -25.62 -24.47 -38.52
CA ARG A 350 -26.13 -25.67 -37.80
C ARG A 350 -27.31 -25.32 -36.90
N TYR A 351 -28.30 -24.68 -37.50
CA TYR A 351 -29.47 -24.10 -36.85
C TYR A 351 -30.30 -25.09 -36.01
N PRO A 352 -30.54 -26.35 -36.43
CA PRO A 352 -31.30 -27.30 -35.60
C PRO A 352 -30.60 -27.63 -34.27
N GLU A 353 -29.28 -27.84 -34.32
CA GLU A 353 -28.46 -28.11 -33.14
C GLU A 353 -28.36 -26.86 -32.24
N ALA A 354 -28.22 -25.67 -32.83
CA ALA A 354 -28.24 -24.42 -32.07
C ALA A 354 -29.57 -24.25 -31.31
N ILE A 355 -30.71 -24.53 -31.96
CA ILE A 355 -32.04 -24.51 -31.30
C ILE A 355 -32.15 -25.59 -30.20
N GLN A 356 -31.59 -26.78 -30.40
CA GLN A 356 -31.55 -27.82 -29.36
C GLN A 356 -30.76 -27.37 -28.13
N ASN A 357 -29.60 -26.73 -28.31
CA ASN A 357 -28.82 -26.19 -27.21
C ASN A 357 -29.57 -25.04 -26.51
N CYS A 358 -30.24 -24.13 -27.23
CA CYS A 358 -31.14 -23.14 -26.62
C CYS A 358 -32.24 -23.80 -25.77
N ASN A 359 -32.90 -24.84 -26.28
CA ASN A 359 -33.95 -25.57 -25.55
C ASN A 359 -33.41 -26.22 -24.28
N LEU A 360 -32.21 -26.79 -24.32
CA LEU A 360 -31.57 -27.42 -23.17
C LEU A 360 -31.28 -26.40 -22.07
N VAL A 361 -30.75 -25.22 -22.40
CA VAL A 361 -30.52 -24.13 -21.44
C VAL A 361 -31.83 -23.58 -20.85
N ILE A 362 -32.90 -23.51 -21.66
CA ILE A 362 -34.24 -23.15 -21.18
C ILE A 362 -34.77 -24.19 -20.18
N ASN A 363 -34.60 -25.49 -20.49
CA ASN A 363 -35.06 -26.59 -19.63
C ASN A 363 -34.26 -26.69 -18.32
N LEU A 364 -32.96 -26.36 -18.34
CA LEU A 364 -32.10 -26.30 -17.14
C LEU A 364 -32.38 -25.07 -16.25
N GLN A 365 -33.22 -24.13 -16.70
CA GLN A 365 -33.56 -22.89 -15.99
C GLN A 365 -32.34 -22.06 -15.54
N LEU A 366 -31.30 -22.01 -16.39
CA LEU A 366 -30.14 -21.16 -16.16
C LEU A 366 -30.51 -19.66 -16.28
N ASP A 367 -29.62 -18.77 -15.85
CA ASP A 367 -29.88 -17.32 -15.74
C ASP A 367 -30.19 -16.62 -17.08
N ASN A 368 -30.58 -15.34 -17.05
CA ASN A 368 -30.80 -14.50 -18.25
C ASN A 368 -31.60 -15.18 -19.40
N GLN A 369 -32.67 -15.91 -19.09
CA GLN A 369 -33.51 -16.65 -20.06
C GLN A 369 -33.95 -15.81 -21.28
N ILE A 370 -34.05 -14.48 -21.14
CA ILE A 370 -34.36 -13.55 -22.23
C ILE A 370 -33.31 -13.63 -23.35
N GLU A 371 -32.02 -13.74 -23.04
CA GLU A 371 -30.95 -13.83 -24.03
C GLU A 371 -31.05 -15.12 -24.85
N ILE A 372 -31.29 -16.25 -24.21
CA ILE A 372 -31.40 -17.56 -24.87
C ILE A 372 -32.63 -17.61 -25.79
N GLN A 373 -33.74 -17.00 -25.35
CA GLN A 373 -34.92 -16.83 -26.20
C GLN A 373 -34.64 -15.89 -27.39
N ASN A 374 -33.88 -14.80 -27.22
CA ASN A 374 -33.44 -13.94 -28.33
C ASN A 374 -32.58 -14.74 -29.34
N TRP A 375 -31.60 -15.52 -28.88
CA TRP A 375 -30.78 -16.37 -29.75
C TRP A 375 -31.63 -17.35 -30.55
N LYS A 376 -32.53 -18.07 -29.88
CA LYS A 376 -33.46 -19.00 -30.52
C LYS A 376 -34.38 -18.31 -31.54
N MET A 377 -34.86 -17.09 -31.25
CA MET A 377 -35.66 -16.27 -32.16
C MET A 377 -34.88 -15.89 -33.41
N ASN A 378 -33.68 -15.32 -33.25
CA ASN A 378 -32.80 -14.91 -34.36
C ASN A 378 -32.44 -16.08 -35.29
N ILE A 379 -32.21 -17.28 -34.72
CA ILE A 379 -31.93 -18.50 -35.49
C ILE A 379 -33.16 -18.95 -36.29
N LEU A 380 -34.36 -18.89 -35.70
CA LEU A 380 -35.61 -19.21 -36.41
C LEU A 380 -35.93 -18.20 -37.51
N GLU A 381 -35.59 -16.92 -37.33
CA GLU A 381 -35.69 -15.89 -38.37
C GLU A 381 -34.73 -16.15 -39.54
N LYS A 382 -33.47 -16.52 -39.27
CA LYS A 382 -32.53 -17.00 -40.30
C LYS A 382 -33.06 -18.23 -41.06
N GLN A 383 -33.74 -19.15 -40.38
CA GLN A 383 -34.43 -20.30 -41.01
C GLN A 383 -35.74 -19.92 -41.74
N SER A 384 -36.13 -18.64 -41.81
CA SER A 384 -37.43 -18.18 -42.31
C SER A 384 -38.65 -18.75 -41.58
N ASN A 385 -38.48 -19.34 -40.39
CA ASN A 385 -39.56 -19.86 -39.54
C ASN A 385 -40.21 -18.73 -38.70
N ILE A 386 -40.72 -17.72 -39.40
CA ILE A 386 -41.33 -16.50 -38.84
C ILE A 386 -42.47 -16.84 -37.87
N ARG A 387 -43.23 -17.92 -38.15
CA ARG A 387 -44.34 -18.37 -37.30
C ARG A 387 -43.90 -18.74 -35.88
N GLU A 388 -42.67 -19.23 -35.69
CA GLU A 388 -42.17 -19.61 -34.38
C GLU A 388 -41.32 -18.52 -33.73
N ALA A 389 -40.59 -17.72 -34.52
CA ALA A 389 -40.00 -16.48 -34.04
C ALA A 389 -41.06 -15.56 -33.38
N LEU A 390 -42.24 -15.41 -34.00
CA LEU A 390 -43.37 -14.66 -33.44
C LEU A 390 -43.94 -15.26 -32.15
N LYS A 391 -43.85 -16.59 -31.92
CA LYS A 391 -44.21 -17.20 -30.63
C LYS A 391 -43.20 -16.78 -29.55
N ILE A 392 -41.91 -16.83 -29.87
CA ILE A 392 -40.83 -16.50 -28.92
C ILE A 392 -40.82 -15.01 -28.58
N SER A 393 -41.04 -14.13 -29.56
CA SER A 393 -41.21 -12.69 -29.34
C SER A 393 -42.31 -12.37 -28.30
N ARG A 394 -43.44 -13.09 -28.34
CA ARG A 394 -44.51 -13.00 -27.33
C ARG A 394 -44.07 -13.52 -25.96
N ILE A 395 -43.29 -14.61 -25.90
CA ILE A 395 -42.73 -15.14 -24.65
C ILE A 395 -41.78 -14.12 -24.01
N ILE A 396 -40.84 -13.56 -24.78
CA ILE A 396 -39.91 -12.50 -24.32
C ILE A 396 -40.69 -11.29 -23.79
N GLY A 397 -41.74 -10.85 -24.51
CA GLY A 397 -42.61 -9.76 -24.09
C GLY A 397 -43.34 -10.02 -22.76
N THR A 398 -43.76 -11.26 -22.51
CA THR A 398 -44.37 -11.67 -21.23
C THR A 398 -43.34 -11.71 -20.11
N ILE A 399 -42.15 -12.30 -20.35
CA ILE A 399 -41.07 -12.38 -19.35
C ILE A 399 -40.65 -10.97 -18.90
N ARG A 400 -40.43 -10.04 -19.84
CA ARG A 400 -40.10 -8.63 -19.52
C ARG A 400 -41.16 -7.96 -18.65
N LYS A 401 -42.45 -8.21 -18.92
CA LYS A 401 -43.59 -7.67 -18.12
C LYS A 401 -43.72 -8.28 -16.73
N ILE A 402 -43.12 -9.44 -16.46
CA ILE A 402 -43.07 -10.05 -15.13
C ILE A 402 -41.96 -9.38 -14.30
N TYR A 403 -40.73 -9.29 -14.83
CA TYR A 403 -39.63 -8.61 -14.15
C TYR A 403 -39.92 -7.13 -13.88
N GLN A 404 -40.59 -6.42 -14.81
CA GLN A 404 -41.04 -5.04 -14.61
C GLN A 404 -42.15 -4.85 -13.54
N LYS A 405 -42.59 -5.94 -12.87
CA LYS A 405 -43.52 -5.91 -11.72
C LYS A 405 -42.88 -6.40 -10.42
N GLN A 406 -41.58 -6.69 -10.43
CA GLN A 406 -40.80 -7.18 -9.29
C GLN A 406 -39.72 -6.18 -8.83
N ILE A 407 -39.78 -4.95 -9.38
CA ILE A 407 -38.99 -3.75 -9.06
C ILE A 407 -39.99 -2.64 -8.73
#